data_AF-A0A248VLT8-F1
#
_entry.id   AF-A0A248VLT8-F1
#
_cell.length_a   1.000
_cell.length_b   1.000
_cell.length_c   1.000
_cell.angle_alpha   90.00
_cell.angle_beta   90.00
_cell.angle_gamma   90.00
#
_symmetry.space_group_name_H-M   'P 1'
#
loop_
_entity.id
_entity.type
_entity.pdbx_description
1 polymer ?
#
loop_
_entity_poly.entity_id
_entity_poly.type
_entity_poly.pdbx_seq_one_letter_code
_entity_poly.pdbx_strand_id
1 'polypeptide(L)'
;MMKFFNRADLNKDDEKRIREILKSPEIESILDRAEQAAVAHRAELRRKLDTVAERHEAAIAEAGKAHAAAIRHREESEEQQRRAWELQMQAGGAEYAATHIRDAEKNKLLAELMGTADARLRDFGDLLGNQWQALRHLGSITEYKHKSWTGQTTVEYSTNTAEVNALMAQIEAAQAAIKEMALLPLTSAEVAERLTALTHEFQPKLEAFALPCPRLNEKGEVELSKERVGLDDTLRANGLPTDAAPKAGPAPRVVREPARQHKAPTPARAVTSATGKAAAAVTTAKRVFKGLRV
;
A
#
# COMPACT_ATOMS: atom_id res chain seq x y z
N MET A 1 -17.44 2.78 -88.43
CA MET A 1 -16.93 2.42 -89.77
C MET A 1 -15.41 2.51 -89.76
N MET A 2 -14.74 1.36 -89.93
CA MET A 2 -13.36 1.11 -90.41
C MET A 2 -12.13 1.81 -89.78
N LYS A 3 -11.35 1.06 -88.97
CA LYS A 3 -9.87 1.17 -88.87
C LYS A 3 -9.12 -0.17 -88.67
N PHE A 4 -9.81 -1.32 -88.61
CA PHE A 4 -9.16 -2.63 -88.45
C PHE A 4 -8.68 -3.27 -89.75
N PHE A 5 -9.17 -2.82 -90.91
CA PHE A 5 -8.80 -3.40 -92.22
C PHE A 5 -7.46 -2.90 -92.79
N ASN A 6 -6.83 -1.87 -92.20
CA ASN A 6 -5.62 -1.23 -92.76
C ASN A 6 -4.30 -1.87 -92.31
N ARG A 7 -4.29 -2.99 -91.58
CA ARG A 7 -3.07 -3.63 -91.08
C ARG A 7 -2.80 -5.03 -91.61
N ALA A 8 -3.72 -5.58 -92.41
CA ALA A 8 -3.52 -6.78 -93.20
C ALA A 8 -3.59 -6.35 -94.67
N ASP A 9 -2.60 -6.73 -95.48
CA ASP A 9 -2.53 -6.43 -96.93
C ASP A 9 -3.65 -7.16 -97.68
N LEU A 10 -4.89 -6.68 -97.51
CA LEU A 10 -6.09 -7.22 -98.12
C LEU A 10 -6.32 -6.54 -99.46
N ASN A 11 -6.38 -7.35 -100.52
CA ASN A 11 -6.71 -6.86 -101.86
C ASN A 11 -8.18 -6.40 -101.91
N LYS A 12 -8.55 -5.50 -102.84
CA LYS A 12 -9.93 -4.97 -102.96
C LYS A 12 -10.97 -6.08 -103.16
N ASP A 13 -10.56 -7.21 -103.74
CA ASP A 13 -11.41 -8.40 -103.92
C ASP A 13 -11.56 -9.23 -102.63
N ASP A 14 -10.55 -9.26 -101.76
CA ASP A 14 -10.65 -9.91 -100.45
C ASP A 14 -11.50 -9.08 -99.48
N GLU A 15 -11.41 -7.75 -99.56
CA GLU A 15 -12.30 -6.86 -98.81
C GLU A 15 -13.75 -6.99 -99.29
N LYS A 16 -13.98 -7.21 -100.60
CA LYS A 16 -15.31 -7.56 -101.14
C LYS A 16 -15.79 -8.92 -100.63
N ARG A 17 -14.95 -9.96 -100.67
CA ARG A 17 -15.31 -11.30 -100.19
C ARG A 17 -15.60 -11.35 -98.70
N ILE A 18 -14.80 -10.65 -97.88
CA ILE A 18 -15.06 -10.54 -96.44
C ILE A 18 -16.35 -9.77 -96.19
N ARG A 19 -16.66 -8.71 -96.97
CA ARG A 19 -17.96 -8.05 -96.89
C ARG A 19 -19.11 -8.95 -97.35
N GLU A 20 -18.90 -9.82 -98.34
CA GLU A 20 -19.88 -10.79 -98.83
C GLU A 20 -20.15 -11.90 -97.81
N ILE A 21 -19.11 -12.38 -97.13
CA ILE A 21 -19.17 -13.36 -96.04
C ILE A 21 -19.83 -12.72 -94.80
N LEU A 22 -19.47 -11.50 -94.43
CA LEU A 22 -20.10 -10.79 -93.30
C LEU A 22 -21.55 -10.38 -93.57
N LYS A 23 -21.94 -10.23 -94.85
CA LYS A 23 -23.34 -10.05 -95.30
C LYS A 23 -24.00 -11.38 -95.70
N SER A 24 -23.34 -12.51 -95.41
CA SER A 24 -23.94 -13.81 -95.68
C SER A 24 -25.05 -14.06 -94.65
N PRO A 25 -26.19 -14.62 -95.08
CA PRO A 25 -27.32 -14.85 -94.20
C PRO A 25 -26.98 -15.81 -93.04
N GLU A 26 -25.96 -16.65 -93.22
CA GLU A 26 -25.48 -17.58 -92.19
C GLU A 26 -24.79 -16.87 -91.03
N ILE A 27 -23.91 -15.89 -91.30
CA ILE A 27 -23.20 -15.15 -90.25
C ILE A 27 -24.14 -14.15 -89.55
N GLU A 28 -25.04 -13.50 -90.29
CA GLU A 28 -26.09 -12.67 -89.71
C GLU A 28 -26.96 -13.50 -88.75
N SER A 29 -27.33 -14.74 -89.11
CA SER A 29 -28.09 -15.62 -88.22
C SER A 29 -27.35 -16.03 -86.93
N ILE A 30 -26.02 -16.17 -86.98
CA ILE A 30 -25.20 -16.51 -85.81
C ILE A 30 -25.06 -15.31 -84.89
N LEU A 31 -24.83 -14.11 -85.46
CA LEU A 31 -24.79 -12.86 -84.71
C LEU A 31 -26.15 -12.55 -84.08
N ASP A 32 -27.25 -12.72 -84.82
CA ASP A 32 -28.61 -12.55 -84.30
C ASP A 32 -28.90 -13.50 -83.14
N ARG A 33 -28.48 -14.78 -83.23
CA ARG A 33 -28.62 -15.74 -82.11
C ARG A 33 -27.79 -15.33 -80.89
N ALA A 34 -26.57 -14.86 -81.09
CA ALA A 34 -25.70 -14.40 -80.01
C ALA A 34 -26.24 -13.12 -79.34
N GLU A 35 -26.76 -12.19 -80.14
CA GLU A 35 -27.42 -10.97 -79.66
C GLU A 35 -28.71 -11.29 -78.90
N GLN A 36 -29.55 -12.18 -79.42
CA GLN A 36 -30.76 -12.64 -78.73
C GLN A 36 -30.43 -13.31 -77.40
N ALA A 37 -29.38 -14.14 -77.33
CA ALA A 37 -28.92 -14.75 -76.09
C ALA A 37 -28.42 -13.69 -75.07
N ALA A 38 -27.65 -12.71 -75.53
CA ALA A 38 -27.17 -11.61 -74.69
C ALA A 38 -28.32 -10.72 -74.17
N VAL A 39 -29.31 -10.43 -75.03
CA VAL A 39 -30.52 -9.68 -74.67
C VAL A 39 -31.36 -10.46 -73.66
N ALA A 40 -31.54 -11.77 -73.86
CA ALA A 40 -32.25 -12.63 -72.92
C ALA A 40 -31.57 -12.67 -71.54
N HIS A 41 -30.24 -12.83 -71.51
CA HIS A 41 -29.47 -12.81 -70.26
C HIS A 41 -29.55 -11.44 -69.57
N ARG A 42 -29.49 -10.33 -70.31
CA ARG A 42 -29.66 -8.98 -69.76
C ARG A 42 -31.07 -8.77 -69.19
N ALA A 43 -32.10 -9.31 -69.84
CA ALA A 43 -33.46 -9.29 -69.33
C ALA A 43 -33.61 -10.10 -68.04
N GLU A 44 -32.95 -11.26 -67.92
CA GLU A 44 -32.92 -12.06 -66.70
C GLU A 44 -32.23 -11.32 -65.55
N LEU A 45 -31.05 -10.73 -65.80
CA LEU A 45 -30.34 -9.92 -64.80
C LEU A 45 -31.16 -8.71 -64.37
N ARG A 46 -31.90 -8.07 -65.29
CA ARG A 46 -32.78 -6.96 -64.95
C ARG A 46 -33.91 -7.41 -64.03
N ARG A 47 -34.57 -8.54 -64.31
CA ARG A 47 -35.58 -9.14 -63.42
C ARG A 47 -35.01 -9.50 -62.05
N LYS A 48 -33.79 -10.04 -62.00
CA LYS A 48 -33.10 -10.29 -60.73
C LYS A 48 -32.88 -8.97 -60.00
N LEU A 49 -32.37 -7.94 -60.65
CA LEU A 49 -32.13 -6.63 -60.04
C LEU A 49 -33.41 -6.00 -59.49
N ASP A 50 -34.50 -6.03 -60.26
CA ASP A 50 -35.78 -5.44 -59.88
C ASP A 50 -36.40 -6.12 -58.64
N THR A 51 -36.06 -7.40 -58.38
CA THR A 51 -36.54 -8.19 -57.22
C THR A 51 -35.55 -8.23 -56.03
N VAL A 52 -34.40 -7.55 -56.10
CA VAL A 52 -33.41 -7.57 -54.99
C VAL A 52 -33.98 -6.90 -53.74
N ALA A 53 -34.65 -5.76 -53.90
CA ALA A 53 -35.25 -5.02 -52.79
C ALA A 53 -36.26 -5.89 -52.03
N GLU A 54 -37.22 -6.48 -52.74
CA GLU A 54 -38.23 -7.38 -52.17
C GLU A 54 -37.62 -8.57 -51.42
N ARG A 55 -36.50 -9.10 -51.94
CA ARG A 55 -35.81 -10.25 -51.32
C ARG A 55 -35.07 -9.92 -50.03
N HIS A 56 -34.64 -8.68 -49.83
CA HIS A 56 -33.75 -8.33 -48.72
C HIS A 56 -34.31 -7.27 -47.76
N GLU A 57 -35.27 -6.45 -48.16
CA GLU A 57 -35.81 -5.37 -47.32
C GLU A 57 -36.40 -5.88 -46.00
N ALA A 58 -37.11 -7.02 -46.02
CA ALA A 58 -37.66 -7.62 -44.79
C ALA A 58 -36.54 -8.02 -43.80
N ALA A 59 -35.49 -8.68 -44.30
CA ALA A 59 -34.35 -9.08 -43.47
C ALA A 59 -33.54 -7.87 -42.97
N ILE A 60 -33.38 -6.83 -43.80
CA ILE A 60 -32.74 -5.58 -43.42
C ILE A 60 -33.55 -4.87 -42.33
N ALA A 61 -34.88 -4.81 -42.47
CA ALA A 61 -35.75 -4.19 -41.47
C ALA A 61 -35.75 -4.96 -40.14
N GLU A 62 -35.75 -6.30 -40.18
CA GLU A 62 -35.65 -7.14 -38.98
C GLU A 62 -34.30 -6.98 -38.28
N ALA A 63 -33.20 -7.03 -39.04
CA ALA A 63 -31.86 -6.78 -38.51
C ALA A 63 -31.74 -5.36 -37.92
N GLY A 64 -32.36 -4.36 -38.57
CA GLY A 64 -32.41 -3.00 -38.06
C GLY A 64 -33.15 -2.90 -36.71
N LYS A 65 -34.28 -3.59 -36.55
CA LYS A 65 -35.01 -3.65 -35.27
C LYS A 65 -34.20 -4.36 -34.18
N ALA A 66 -33.58 -5.49 -34.51
CA ALA A 66 -32.74 -6.24 -33.57
C ALA A 66 -31.52 -5.41 -33.13
N HIS A 67 -30.88 -4.71 -34.07
CA HIS A 67 -29.75 -3.84 -33.77
C HIS A 67 -30.16 -2.66 -32.86
N ALA A 68 -31.28 -2.00 -33.16
CA ALA A 68 -31.80 -0.93 -32.32
C ALA A 68 -32.16 -1.40 -30.91
N ALA A 69 -32.76 -2.60 -30.77
CA ALA A 69 -33.05 -3.20 -29.48
C ALA A 69 -31.78 -3.54 -28.69
N ALA A 70 -30.76 -4.09 -29.37
CA ALA A 70 -29.47 -4.41 -28.76
C ALA A 70 -28.74 -3.16 -28.26
N ILE A 71 -28.80 -2.04 -28.99
CA ILE A 71 -28.24 -0.75 -28.55
C ILE A 71 -28.92 -0.30 -27.26
N ARG A 72 -30.26 -0.29 -27.22
CA ARG A 72 -31.01 0.12 -26.02
C ARG A 72 -30.68 -0.74 -24.81
N HIS A 73 -30.65 -2.06 -24.98
CA HIS A 73 -30.29 -2.97 -23.89
C HIS A 73 -28.86 -2.72 -23.38
N ARG A 74 -27.92 -2.42 -24.29
CA ARG A 74 -26.56 -2.04 -23.91
C ARG A 74 -26.54 -0.75 -23.09
N GLU A 75 -27.25 0.28 -23.53
CA GLU A 75 -27.35 1.57 -22.81
C GLU A 75 -27.97 1.39 -21.41
N GLU A 76 -29.07 0.63 -21.30
CA GLU A 76 -29.70 0.31 -20.01
C GLU A 76 -28.75 -0.46 -19.08
N SER A 77 -28.00 -1.43 -19.61
CA SER A 77 -27.00 -2.16 -18.82
C SER A 77 -25.84 -1.28 -18.38
N GLU A 78 -25.37 -0.36 -19.22
CA GLU A 78 -24.31 0.59 -18.86
C GLU A 78 -24.80 1.55 -17.75
N GLU A 79 -26.05 2.00 -17.80
CA GLU A 79 -26.65 2.80 -16.74
C GLU A 79 -26.79 2.02 -15.42
N GLN A 80 -27.23 0.76 -15.48
CA GLN A 80 -27.32 -0.10 -14.30
C GLN A 80 -25.94 -0.33 -13.66
N GLN A 81 -24.91 -0.55 -14.48
CA GLN A 81 -23.53 -0.70 -14.00
C GLN A 81 -23.01 0.58 -13.35
N ARG A 82 -23.29 1.75 -13.93
CA ARG A 82 -22.92 3.05 -13.31
C ARG A 82 -23.60 3.24 -11.96
N ARG A 83 -24.91 2.97 -11.86
CA ARG A 83 -25.64 3.06 -10.59
C ARG A 83 -25.12 2.06 -9.55
N ALA A 84 -24.81 0.83 -9.96
CA ALA A 84 -24.23 -0.18 -9.08
C ALA A 84 -22.84 0.27 -8.57
N TRP A 85 -22.02 0.85 -9.44
CA TRP A 85 -20.72 1.40 -9.07
C TRP A 85 -20.82 2.57 -8.09
N GLU A 86 -21.74 3.52 -8.34
CA GLU A 86 -22.01 4.64 -7.43
C GLU A 86 -22.45 4.14 -6.05
N LEU A 87 -23.36 3.16 -6.01
CA LEU A 87 -23.80 2.52 -4.76
C LEU A 87 -22.65 1.80 -4.05
N GLN A 88 -21.79 1.09 -4.78
CA GLN A 88 -20.61 0.45 -4.21
C GLN A 88 -19.65 1.46 -3.61
N MET A 89 -19.38 2.57 -4.31
CA MET A 89 -18.53 3.65 -3.80
C MET A 89 -19.11 4.30 -2.55
N GLN A 90 -20.43 4.57 -2.54
CA GLN A 90 -21.11 5.12 -1.36
C GLN A 90 -21.09 4.14 -0.19
N ALA A 91 -21.36 2.86 -0.43
CA ALA A 91 -21.33 1.82 0.60
C ALA A 91 -19.91 1.64 1.17
N GLY A 92 -18.89 1.56 0.30
CA GLY A 92 -17.49 1.47 0.72
C GLY A 92 -17.02 2.71 1.51
N GLY A 93 -17.44 3.91 1.08
CA GLY A 93 -17.19 5.14 1.82
C GLY A 93 -17.87 5.15 3.20
N ALA A 94 -19.10 4.66 3.30
CA ALA A 94 -19.83 4.56 4.56
C ALA A 94 -19.20 3.51 5.52
N GLU A 95 -18.79 2.36 5.00
CA GLU A 95 -18.07 1.33 5.77
C GLU A 95 -16.74 1.86 6.29
N TYR A 96 -15.96 2.52 5.43
CA TYR A 96 -14.69 3.13 5.83
C TYR A 96 -14.89 4.20 6.91
N ALA A 97 -15.90 5.07 6.77
CA ALA A 97 -16.21 6.07 7.78
C ALA A 97 -16.63 5.43 9.11
N ALA A 98 -17.48 4.41 9.08
CA ALA A 98 -17.94 3.71 10.27
C ALA A 98 -16.81 2.98 10.99
N THR A 99 -15.93 2.30 10.26
CA THR A 99 -14.74 1.64 10.82
C THR A 99 -13.78 2.65 11.44
N HIS A 100 -13.55 3.78 10.77
CA HIS A 100 -12.71 4.84 11.32
C HIS A 100 -13.27 5.45 12.61
N ILE A 101 -14.58 5.70 12.68
CA ILE A 101 -15.25 6.20 13.89
C ILE A 101 -15.11 5.18 15.04
N ARG A 102 -15.39 3.90 14.77
CA ARG A 102 -15.24 2.82 15.76
C ARG A 102 -13.81 2.75 16.29
N ASP A 103 -12.81 2.81 15.42
CA ASP A 103 -11.42 2.69 15.82
C ASP A 103 -10.94 3.94 16.59
N ALA A 104 -11.41 5.13 16.19
CA ALA A 104 -11.15 6.36 16.93
C ALA A 104 -11.76 6.32 18.34
N GLU A 105 -13.01 5.87 18.47
CA GLU A 105 -13.69 5.70 19.75
C GLU A 105 -12.98 4.66 20.62
N LYS A 106 -12.64 3.49 20.06
CA LYS A 106 -11.88 2.45 20.74
C LYS A 106 -10.55 2.99 21.28
N ASN A 107 -9.77 3.70 20.46
CA ASN A 107 -8.48 4.24 20.87
C ASN A 107 -8.63 5.31 21.95
N LYS A 108 -9.67 6.16 21.86
CA LYS A 108 -9.98 7.15 22.89
C LYS A 108 -10.31 6.48 24.22
N LEU A 109 -11.19 5.47 24.21
CA LEU A 109 -11.56 4.72 25.42
C LEU A 109 -10.36 3.99 26.02
N LEU A 110 -9.51 3.37 25.20
CA LEU A 110 -8.27 2.75 25.67
C LEU A 110 -7.34 3.77 26.34
N ALA A 111 -7.19 4.96 25.77
CA ALA A 111 -6.38 6.02 26.36
C ALA A 111 -6.96 6.53 27.69
N GLU A 112 -8.29 6.66 27.80
CA GLU A 112 -8.99 7.03 29.03
C GLU A 112 -8.85 5.95 30.13
N LEU A 113 -8.99 4.67 29.76
CA LEU A 113 -8.77 3.55 30.69
C LEU A 113 -7.33 3.52 31.18
N MET A 114 -6.35 3.60 30.28
CA MET A 114 -4.94 3.63 30.67
C MET A 114 -4.58 4.87 31.48
N GLY A 115 -5.24 6.01 31.24
CA GLY A 115 -5.03 7.26 31.99
C GLY A 115 -5.60 7.23 33.41
N THR A 116 -6.58 6.37 33.66
CA THR A 116 -7.19 6.18 34.99
C THR A 116 -6.63 4.99 35.77
N ALA A 117 -5.84 4.14 35.11
CA ALA A 117 -5.16 3.00 35.72
C ALA A 117 -4.19 3.43 36.83
N ASP A 118 -3.90 2.52 37.76
CA ASP A 118 -2.92 2.74 38.83
C ASP A 118 -1.52 3.02 38.25
N ALA A 119 -0.93 4.16 38.62
CA ALA A 119 0.35 4.63 38.10
C ALA A 119 1.50 3.62 38.30
N ARG A 120 1.42 2.78 39.35
CA ARG A 120 2.40 1.73 39.62
C ARG A 120 2.55 0.75 38.46
N LEU A 121 1.47 0.42 37.75
CA LEU A 121 1.53 -0.50 36.62
C LEU A 121 2.41 0.07 35.50
N ARG A 122 2.26 1.36 35.21
CA ARG A 122 3.09 2.06 34.22
C ARG A 122 4.54 2.10 34.67
N ASP A 123 4.79 2.56 35.90
CA ASP A 123 6.15 2.73 36.40
C ASP A 123 6.91 1.39 36.49
N PHE A 124 6.23 0.31 36.89
CA PHE A 124 6.77 -1.05 36.88
C PHE A 124 7.06 -1.55 35.46
N GLY A 125 6.13 -1.32 34.52
CA GLY A 125 6.30 -1.66 33.11
C GLY A 125 7.48 -0.94 32.45
N ASP A 126 7.68 0.34 32.78
CA ASP A 126 8.80 1.16 32.30
C ASP A 126 10.14 0.64 32.85
N LEU A 127 10.20 0.31 34.15
CA LEU A 127 11.40 -0.28 34.75
C LEU A 127 11.73 -1.66 34.17
N LEU A 128 10.73 -2.51 33.94
CA LEU A 128 10.91 -3.79 33.22
C LEU A 128 11.43 -3.56 31.80
N GLY A 129 10.92 -2.53 31.10
CA GLY A 129 11.40 -2.16 29.76
C GLY A 129 12.85 -1.75 29.77
N ASN A 130 13.29 -1.02 30.79
CA ASN A 130 14.70 -0.69 30.98
C ASN A 130 15.55 -1.94 31.22
N GLN A 131 15.06 -2.94 31.97
CA GLN A 131 15.78 -4.22 32.16
C GLN A 131 15.85 -5.02 30.87
N TRP A 132 14.79 -5.03 30.05
CA TRP A 132 14.81 -5.64 28.73
C TRP A 132 15.90 -5.03 27.84
N GLN A 133 16.02 -3.69 27.84
CA GLN A 133 17.07 -3.00 27.09
C GLN A 133 18.46 -3.35 27.61
N ALA A 134 18.65 -3.46 28.93
CA ALA A 134 19.93 -3.87 29.51
C ALA A 134 20.29 -5.32 29.14
N LEU A 135 19.34 -6.25 29.25
CA LEU A 135 19.52 -7.67 28.89
C LEU A 135 19.98 -7.86 27.45
N ARG A 136 19.43 -7.08 26.52
CA ARG A 136 19.82 -7.11 25.10
C ARG A 136 21.33 -6.95 24.91
N HIS A 137 21.99 -6.19 25.77
CA HIS A 137 23.44 -5.95 25.70
C HIS A 137 24.29 -7.02 26.42
N LEU A 138 23.67 -7.95 27.15
CA LEU A 138 24.35 -9.03 27.86
C LEU A 138 24.54 -10.29 27.01
N GLY A 139 24.00 -10.32 25.79
CA GLY A 139 24.22 -11.41 24.85
C GLY A 139 25.68 -11.50 24.40
N SER A 140 26.29 -12.66 24.55
CA SER A 140 27.68 -12.91 24.25
C SER A 140 27.91 -14.26 23.58
N ILE A 141 28.92 -14.28 22.72
CA ILE A 141 29.43 -15.46 22.05
C ILE A 141 30.94 -15.39 22.20
N THR A 142 31.51 -16.28 23.01
CA THR A 142 32.95 -16.38 23.24
C THR A 142 33.51 -17.57 22.48
N GLU A 143 34.59 -17.33 21.74
CA GLU A 143 35.30 -18.35 20.97
C GLU A 143 36.51 -18.84 21.77
N TYR A 144 36.55 -20.14 22.05
CA TYR A 144 37.69 -20.81 22.67
C TYR A 144 38.42 -21.66 21.62
N LYS A 145 39.66 -21.27 21.33
CA LYS A 145 40.53 -22.02 20.42
C LYS A 145 41.38 -22.98 21.24
N HIS A 146 41.19 -24.28 21.01
CA HIS A 146 42.00 -25.32 21.63
C HIS A 146 42.85 -26.00 20.58
N LYS A 147 44.09 -26.34 20.93
CA LYS A 147 44.88 -27.31 20.16
C LYS A 147 44.67 -28.67 20.79
N SER A 148 44.10 -29.59 20.01
CA SER A 148 44.09 -30.99 20.37
C SER A 148 45.52 -31.54 20.49
N TRP A 149 45.68 -32.64 21.21
CA TRP A 149 46.96 -33.36 21.34
C TRP A 149 47.54 -33.78 19.96
N THR A 150 46.69 -33.94 18.95
CA THR A 150 47.09 -34.25 17.55
C THR A 150 47.49 -33.02 16.74
N GLY A 151 47.50 -31.83 17.33
CA GLY A 151 47.89 -30.57 16.68
C GLY A 151 46.78 -29.92 15.85
N GLN A 152 45.59 -30.54 15.74
CA GLN A 152 44.43 -29.93 15.11
C GLN A 152 43.85 -28.83 16.01
N THR A 153 43.62 -27.66 15.43
CA THR A 153 42.92 -26.56 16.12
C THR A 153 41.42 -26.81 16.07
N THR A 154 40.80 -26.97 17.24
CA THR A 154 39.34 -27.03 17.40
C THR A 154 38.86 -25.73 17.99
N VAL A 155 37.70 -25.27 17.54
CA VAL A 155 37.06 -24.05 18.03
C VAL A 155 35.78 -24.47 18.76
N GLU A 156 35.68 -24.10 20.03
CA GLU A 156 34.47 -24.26 20.83
C GLU A 156 33.85 -22.89 21.08
N TYR A 157 32.54 -22.79 20.92
CA TYR A 157 31.80 -21.55 21.16
C TYR A 157 30.97 -21.70 22.42
N SER A 158 31.17 -20.83 23.40
CA SER A 158 30.25 -20.66 24.52
C SER A 158 29.34 -19.48 24.23
N THR A 159 28.04 -19.63 24.48
CA THR A 159 27.08 -18.54 24.30
C THR A 159 26.02 -18.55 25.39
N ASN A 160 25.67 -17.37 25.89
CA ASN A 160 24.54 -17.15 26.80
C ASN A 160 23.31 -16.56 26.08
N THR A 161 23.33 -16.47 24.75
CA THR A 161 22.28 -15.79 23.95
C THR A 161 20.91 -16.44 24.09
N ALA A 162 20.85 -17.76 24.25
CA ALA A 162 19.58 -18.48 24.44
C ALA A 162 18.89 -18.08 25.74
N GLU A 163 19.63 -17.97 26.84
CA GLU A 163 19.11 -17.58 28.16
C GLU A 163 18.66 -16.12 28.18
N VAL A 164 19.47 -15.23 27.57
CA VAL A 164 19.13 -13.81 27.41
C VAL A 164 17.84 -13.65 26.59
N ASN A 165 17.73 -14.31 25.46
CA ASN A 165 16.53 -14.25 24.60
C ASN A 165 15.29 -14.81 25.31
N ALA A 166 15.44 -15.91 26.06
CA ALA A 166 14.35 -16.49 26.82
C ALA A 166 13.82 -15.52 27.89
N LEU A 167 14.72 -14.86 28.62
CA LEU A 167 14.33 -13.87 29.64
C LEU A 167 13.72 -12.61 29.01
N MET A 168 14.26 -12.14 27.88
CA MET A 168 13.68 -11.02 27.12
C MET A 168 12.23 -11.32 26.69
N ALA A 169 11.96 -12.52 26.18
CA ALA A 169 10.60 -12.94 25.80
C ALA A 169 9.65 -12.98 27.01
N GLN A 170 10.14 -13.42 28.18
CA GLN A 170 9.34 -13.41 29.42
C GLN A 170 9.02 -11.98 29.88
N ILE A 171 9.96 -11.05 29.76
CA ILE A 171 9.73 -9.64 30.09
C ILE A 171 8.71 -9.02 29.12
N GLU A 172 8.79 -9.32 27.82
CA GLU A 172 7.79 -8.85 26.83
C GLU A 172 6.39 -9.36 27.17
N ALA A 173 6.27 -10.65 27.52
CA ALA A 173 5.00 -11.24 27.96
C ALA A 173 4.47 -10.56 29.23
N ALA A 174 5.34 -10.28 30.21
CA ALA A 174 4.96 -9.57 31.43
C ALA A 174 4.54 -8.11 31.15
N GLN A 175 5.22 -7.41 30.24
CA GLN A 175 4.81 -6.07 29.81
C GLN A 175 3.45 -6.08 29.10
N ALA A 176 3.16 -7.10 28.29
CA ALA A 176 1.83 -7.28 27.71
C ALA A 176 0.77 -7.52 28.80
N ALA A 177 1.05 -8.41 29.76
CA ALA A 177 0.16 -8.68 30.88
C ALA A 177 -0.09 -7.42 31.73
N ILE A 178 0.92 -6.57 31.96
CA ILE A 178 0.76 -5.28 32.67
C ILE A 178 -0.17 -4.34 31.91
N LYS A 179 -0.04 -4.27 30.58
CA LYS A 179 -0.94 -3.47 29.75
C LYS A 179 -2.37 -3.99 29.80
N GLU A 180 -2.56 -5.30 29.80
CA GLU A 180 -3.89 -5.92 29.97
C GLU A 180 -4.47 -5.64 31.36
N MET A 181 -3.66 -5.71 32.42
CA MET A 181 -4.07 -5.36 33.78
C MET A 181 -4.50 -3.90 33.89
N ALA A 182 -3.86 -2.99 33.16
CA ALA A 182 -4.24 -1.57 33.14
C ALA A 182 -5.62 -1.32 32.49
N LEU A 183 -6.18 -2.28 31.76
CA LEU A 183 -7.52 -2.19 31.17
C LEU A 183 -8.61 -2.79 32.08
N LEU A 184 -8.22 -3.55 33.11
CA LEU A 184 -9.14 -4.18 34.03
C LEU A 184 -9.47 -3.24 35.20
N PRO A 185 -10.70 -3.28 35.73
CA PRO A 185 -11.09 -2.50 36.91
C PRO A 185 -10.53 -3.16 38.18
N LEU A 186 -9.21 -3.10 38.37
CA LEU A 186 -8.51 -3.68 39.53
C LEU A 186 -8.46 -2.68 40.68
N THR A 187 -8.57 -3.20 41.89
CA THR A 187 -8.30 -2.45 43.11
C THR A 187 -6.79 -2.28 43.33
N SER A 188 -6.39 -1.27 44.11
CA SER A 188 -4.99 -1.02 44.43
C SER A 188 -4.31 -2.21 45.13
N ALA A 189 -5.06 -2.97 45.94
CA ALA A 189 -4.57 -4.17 46.61
C ALA A 189 -4.28 -5.29 45.61
N GLU A 190 -5.20 -5.55 44.68
CA GLU A 190 -5.00 -6.56 43.62
C GLU A 190 -3.83 -6.19 42.71
N VAL A 191 -3.65 -4.91 42.40
CA VAL A 191 -2.48 -4.42 41.65
C VAL A 191 -1.20 -4.72 42.44
N ALA A 192 -1.17 -4.44 43.74
CA ALA A 192 0.01 -4.69 44.57
C ALA A 192 0.35 -6.19 44.66
N GLU A 193 -0.64 -7.06 44.84
CA GLU A 193 -0.46 -8.52 44.86
C GLU A 193 0.08 -9.05 43.54
N ARG A 194 -0.46 -8.59 42.41
CA ARG A 194 0.00 -9.03 41.08
C ARG A 194 1.41 -8.53 40.77
N LEU A 195 1.72 -7.28 41.12
CA LEU A 195 3.07 -6.73 40.94
C LEU A 195 4.10 -7.42 41.83
N THR A 196 3.76 -7.73 43.09
CA THR A 196 4.65 -8.50 43.98
C THR A 196 4.87 -9.91 43.48
N ALA A 197 3.84 -10.58 42.94
CA ALA A 197 3.99 -11.89 42.29
C ALA A 197 4.97 -11.83 41.11
N LEU A 198 4.87 -10.80 40.25
CA LEU A 198 5.82 -10.59 39.16
C LEU A 198 7.23 -10.33 39.68
N THR A 199 7.40 -9.51 40.72
CA THR A 199 8.71 -9.30 41.36
C THR A 199 9.31 -10.60 41.83
N HIS A 200 8.55 -11.46 42.52
CA HIS A 200 9.04 -12.76 42.99
C HIS A 200 9.46 -13.69 41.85
N GLU A 201 8.75 -13.64 40.73
CA GLU A 201 9.10 -14.43 39.55
C GLU A 201 10.38 -13.94 38.86
N PHE A 202 10.53 -12.62 38.71
CA PHE A 202 11.63 -12.02 37.95
C PHE A 202 12.90 -11.80 38.77
N GLN A 203 12.80 -11.64 40.08
CA GLN A 203 13.95 -11.37 40.93
C GLN A 203 15.10 -12.38 40.75
N PRO A 204 14.92 -13.71 40.88
CA PRO A 204 16.03 -14.64 40.71
C PRO A 204 16.58 -14.67 39.28
N LYS A 205 15.72 -14.43 38.27
CA LYS A 205 16.09 -14.44 36.85
C LYS A 205 16.94 -13.22 36.50
N LEU A 206 16.59 -12.04 37.00
CA LEU A 206 17.34 -10.80 36.77
C LEU A 206 18.62 -10.74 37.60
N GLU A 207 18.60 -11.28 38.83
CA GLU A 207 19.79 -11.36 39.68
C GLU A 207 20.90 -12.23 39.07
N ALA A 208 20.55 -13.28 38.33
CA ALA A 208 21.51 -14.10 37.58
C ALA A 208 22.34 -13.28 36.57
N PHE A 209 21.78 -12.18 36.06
CA PHE A 209 22.44 -11.24 35.15
C PHE A 209 22.94 -9.97 35.85
N ALA A 210 22.97 -9.94 37.18
CA ALA A 210 23.31 -8.77 38.00
C ALA A 210 22.43 -7.52 37.72
N LEU A 211 21.20 -7.73 37.25
CA LEU A 211 20.26 -6.65 36.95
C LEU A 211 19.30 -6.39 38.12
N PRO A 212 18.97 -5.11 38.40
CA PRO A 212 18.00 -4.79 39.44
C PRO A 212 16.57 -5.12 39.00
N CYS A 213 15.78 -5.70 39.91
CA CYS A 213 14.37 -6.03 39.67
C CYS A 213 13.46 -4.92 40.23
N PRO A 214 12.42 -4.47 39.51
CA PRO A 214 11.42 -3.59 40.09
C PRO A 214 10.63 -4.30 41.19
N ARG A 215 10.36 -3.59 42.29
CA ARG A 215 9.62 -4.05 43.47
C ARG A 215 8.77 -2.91 44.04
N LEU A 216 7.76 -3.25 44.83
CA LEU A 216 7.00 -2.28 45.61
C LEU A 216 7.70 -2.01 46.94
N ASN A 217 7.86 -0.74 47.31
CA ASN A 217 8.35 -0.32 48.62
C ASN A 217 7.22 -0.33 49.67
N GLU A 218 7.54 -0.08 50.95
CA GLU A 218 6.55 -0.03 52.05
C GLU A 218 5.49 1.07 51.88
N LYS A 219 5.77 2.08 51.06
CA LYS A 219 4.85 3.17 50.71
C LYS A 219 3.97 2.83 49.50
N GLY A 220 4.19 1.67 48.86
CA GLY A 220 3.50 1.25 47.65
C GLY A 220 3.98 1.95 46.39
N GLU A 221 5.16 2.55 46.38
CA GLU A 221 5.82 3.10 45.18
C GLU A 221 6.71 2.04 44.54
N VAL A 222 6.89 2.13 43.23
CA VAL A 222 7.75 1.18 42.50
C VAL A 222 9.20 1.65 42.56
N GLU A 223 10.07 0.83 43.13
CA GLU A 223 11.51 1.07 43.24
C GLU A 223 12.30 -0.11 42.67
N LEU A 224 13.58 0.12 42.37
CA LEU A 224 14.50 -0.95 42.00
C LEU A 224 15.01 -1.68 43.25
N SER A 225 15.23 -2.99 43.16
CA SER A 225 15.75 -3.81 44.26
C SER A 225 17.18 -3.42 44.68
N LYS A 226 17.96 -2.90 43.74
CA LYS A 226 19.32 -2.38 43.91
C LYS A 226 19.44 -1.08 43.12
N GLU A 227 20.36 -0.20 43.52
CA GLU A 227 20.69 0.98 42.73
C GLU A 227 21.11 0.60 41.32
N ARG A 228 20.80 1.47 40.36
CA ARG A 228 21.14 1.24 38.96
C ARG A 228 22.65 1.29 38.79
N VAL A 229 23.24 0.15 38.50
CA VAL A 229 24.65 0.06 38.16
C VAL A 229 24.85 0.50 36.70
N GLY A 230 25.97 1.14 36.38
CA GLY A 230 26.30 1.53 35.01
C GLY A 230 26.43 0.32 34.09
N LEU A 231 26.14 0.49 32.80
CA LEU A 231 26.19 -0.61 31.83
C LEU A 231 27.56 -1.31 31.85
N ASP A 232 28.65 -0.55 31.90
CA ASP A 232 30.02 -1.09 31.95
C ASP A 232 30.26 -2.01 33.16
N ASP A 233 29.72 -1.65 34.33
CA ASP A 233 29.85 -2.46 35.54
C ASP A 233 28.96 -3.71 35.48
N THR A 234 27.77 -3.63 34.87
CA THR A 234 26.92 -4.80 34.63
C THR A 234 27.56 -5.76 33.61
N LEU A 235 28.18 -5.24 32.55
CA LEU A 235 28.93 -6.05 31.60
C LEU A 235 30.11 -6.75 32.29
N ARG A 236 30.87 -6.01 33.11
CA ARG A 236 31.97 -6.57 33.90
C ARG A 236 31.51 -7.64 34.88
N ALA A 237 30.39 -7.44 35.56
CA ALA A 237 29.80 -8.41 36.50
C ALA A 237 29.40 -9.72 35.80
N ASN A 238 29.07 -9.67 34.51
CA ASN A 238 28.73 -10.82 33.67
C ASN A 238 29.93 -11.36 32.87
N GLY A 239 31.16 -10.89 33.14
CA GLY A 239 32.37 -11.36 32.47
C GLY A 239 32.50 -10.92 31.00
N LEU A 240 31.78 -9.87 30.60
CA LEU A 240 31.77 -9.35 29.23
C LEU A 240 32.84 -8.28 29.01
N PRO A 241 33.49 -8.25 27.83
CA PRO A 241 34.49 -7.24 27.52
C PRO A 241 33.84 -5.85 27.44
N THR A 242 34.47 -4.88 28.09
CA THR A 242 34.11 -3.45 28.01
C THR A 242 35.23 -2.69 27.30
N ASP A 243 34.92 -2.01 26.19
CA ASP A 243 35.90 -1.21 25.43
C ASP A 243 36.35 0.07 26.16
N ALA A 244 35.71 0.42 27.27
CA ALA A 244 36.06 1.59 28.07
C ALA A 244 37.19 1.26 29.05
N ALA A 245 38.39 1.77 28.77
CA ALA A 245 39.41 2.00 29.80
C ALA A 245 38.75 2.75 30.98
N PRO A 246 39.10 2.44 32.24
CA PRO A 246 38.48 3.05 33.40
C PRO A 246 38.60 4.58 33.27
N LYS A 247 37.46 5.29 33.22
CA LYS A 247 37.47 6.74 33.36
C LYS A 247 38.04 7.04 34.75
N ALA A 248 39.26 7.56 34.77
CA ALA A 248 39.83 8.16 35.96
C ALA A 248 38.78 9.12 36.56
N GLY A 249 38.61 9.06 37.88
CA GLY A 249 37.58 9.81 38.60
C GLY A 249 37.61 11.31 38.30
N PRO A 250 36.56 12.05 38.70
CA PRO A 250 36.44 13.47 38.37
C PRO A 250 37.69 14.21 38.86
N ALA A 251 38.43 14.80 37.91
CA ALA A 251 39.55 15.66 38.22
C ALA A 251 39.08 16.79 39.16
N PRO A 252 39.87 17.17 40.17
CA PRO A 252 39.49 18.24 41.10
C PRO A 252 39.17 19.50 40.30
N ARG A 253 37.99 20.05 40.60
CA ARG A 253 37.43 21.25 39.97
C ARG A 253 38.42 22.40 40.16
N VAL A 254 39.20 22.71 39.13
CA VAL A 254 40.01 23.93 39.10
C VAL A 254 39.04 25.11 39.07
N VAL A 255 38.93 25.80 40.19
CA VAL A 255 38.25 27.09 40.30
C VAL A 255 39.00 28.07 39.40
N ARG A 256 38.49 28.28 38.19
CA ARG A 256 38.92 29.42 37.36
C ARG A 256 38.14 30.64 37.82
N GLU A 257 38.88 31.66 38.25
CA GLU A 257 38.38 33.02 38.50
C GLU A 257 37.55 33.53 37.31
N PRO A 258 36.52 34.35 37.57
CA PRO A 258 35.67 34.88 36.51
C PRO A 258 36.44 35.87 35.63
N ALA A 259 36.72 35.46 34.40
CA ALA A 259 37.19 36.36 33.36
C ALA A 259 36.09 37.40 33.04
N ARG A 260 36.48 38.67 33.11
CA ARG A 260 35.67 39.86 32.88
C ARG A 260 34.90 39.78 31.57
N GLN A 261 33.61 40.11 31.65
CA GLN A 261 32.72 40.30 30.51
C GLN A 261 33.23 41.42 29.61
N HIS A 262 33.63 41.10 28.38
CA HIS A 262 33.67 42.05 27.29
C HIS A 262 32.35 41.96 26.51
N LYS A 263 31.54 43.03 26.59
CA LYS A 263 30.37 43.24 25.74
C LYS A 263 30.81 43.24 24.27
N ALA A 264 30.25 42.35 23.47
CA ALA A 264 30.29 42.45 22.01
C ALA A 264 29.05 43.24 21.52
N PRO A 265 29.21 44.09 20.48
CA PRO A 265 28.16 45.01 20.02
C PRO A 265 27.10 44.31 19.15
N THR A 266 25.86 44.74 19.35
CA THR A 266 24.66 44.38 18.59
C THR A 266 24.81 44.77 17.10
N PRO A 267 24.65 43.86 16.13
CA PRO A 267 24.46 44.25 14.74
C PRO A 267 22.99 44.53 14.43
N ALA A 268 22.78 45.65 13.72
CA ALA A 268 21.50 46.15 13.25
C ALA A 268 20.84 45.19 12.23
N ARG A 269 19.53 44.98 12.38
CA ARG A 269 18.72 44.19 11.44
C ARG A 269 18.20 45.12 10.35
N ALA A 270 18.81 45.04 9.17
CA ALA A 270 18.33 45.68 7.95
C ALA A 270 17.11 44.94 7.37
N VAL A 271 16.16 45.74 6.90
CA VAL A 271 14.92 45.37 6.19
C VAL A 271 15.24 45.17 4.70
N THR A 272 14.66 44.14 4.07
CA THR A 272 14.23 44.05 2.64
C THR A 272 13.64 42.64 2.45
N SER A 273 12.33 42.43 2.24
CA SER A 273 11.48 42.63 1.04
C SER A 273 11.80 41.70 -0.14
N ALA A 274 10.95 40.70 -0.37
CA ALA A 274 10.44 40.27 -1.70
C ALA A 274 9.43 39.11 -1.53
N THR A 275 8.11 39.36 -1.66
CA THR A 275 7.25 39.11 -2.85
C THR A 275 7.04 37.65 -3.27
N GLY A 276 5.79 37.18 -3.21
CA GLY A 276 5.24 36.28 -4.24
C GLY A 276 4.10 35.33 -3.83
N LYS A 277 2.94 35.55 -4.46
CA LYS A 277 1.73 34.69 -4.61
C LYS A 277 0.65 34.84 -3.52
N ALA A 278 -0.44 35.59 -3.72
CA ALA A 278 -1.50 35.62 -4.75
C ALA A 278 -2.59 34.53 -4.56
N ALA A 279 -3.85 35.04 -4.63
CA ALA A 279 -5.14 34.37 -4.82
C ALA A 279 -5.89 33.84 -3.58
N ALA A 280 -6.78 34.67 -3.04
CA ALA A 280 -8.15 34.28 -2.70
C ALA A 280 -9.03 35.52 -2.54
N ALA A 281 -9.84 35.81 -3.55
CA ALA A 281 -10.98 36.71 -3.45
C ALA A 281 -12.17 36.06 -4.17
N VAL A 282 -13.37 36.38 -3.67
CA VAL A 282 -14.68 36.19 -4.31
C VAL A 282 -15.18 34.72 -4.17
N THR A 283 -16.33 34.40 -3.57
CA THR A 283 -17.65 35.06 -3.67
C THR A 283 -18.54 34.64 -2.50
N THR A 284 -19.13 35.62 -1.82
CA THR A 284 -20.33 35.43 -0.97
C THR A 284 -21.54 35.77 -1.83
N ALA A 285 -22.35 34.78 -2.20
CA ALA A 285 -23.63 35.01 -2.87
C ALA A 285 -24.70 34.02 -2.38
N LYS A 286 -25.55 34.55 -1.49
CA LYS A 286 -27.00 34.37 -1.38
C LYS A 286 -27.69 33.26 -2.21
N ARG A 287 -28.52 32.50 -1.47
CA ARG A 287 -30.00 32.40 -1.55
C ARG A 287 -30.64 31.10 -2.05
N VAL A 288 -31.57 30.64 -1.20
CA VAL A 288 -32.89 30.04 -1.46
C VAL A 288 -32.93 28.64 -2.07
N PHE A 289 -33.37 27.66 -1.28
CA PHE A 289 -34.61 26.92 -1.53
C PHE A 289 -34.99 26.13 -0.27
N LYS A 290 -35.95 26.66 0.51
CA LYS A 290 -36.62 25.92 1.57
C LYS A 290 -38.11 26.22 1.43
N GLY A 291 -38.85 25.25 0.91
CA GLY A 291 -40.29 25.37 0.75
C GLY A 291 -40.83 24.48 -0.37
N LEU A 292 -40.97 23.19 -0.10
CA LEU A 292 -42.05 22.39 -0.68
C LEU A 292 -42.55 21.42 0.40
N ARG A 293 -43.69 21.77 0.99
CA ARG A 293 -44.60 20.88 1.71
C ARG A 293 -46.01 21.23 1.23
N VAL A 294 -46.82 20.18 1.15
CA VAL A 294 -48.21 20.05 0.68
C VAL A 294 -48.31 19.87 -0.84
#